data_AF-A0A5B8SWU2-F1
#
_entry.id   AF-A0A5B8SWU2-F1
#
_cell.length_a   1.000
_cell.length_b   1.000
_cell.length_c   1.000
_cell.angle_alpha   90.00
_cell.angle_beta   90.00
_cell.angle_gamma   90.00
#
_symmetry.space_group_name_H-M   'P 1'
#
loop_
_entity.id
_entity.type
_entity.pdbx_description
1 polymer ?
#
loop_
_entity_poly.entity_id
_entity_poly.type
_entity_poly.pdbx_seq_one_letter_code
_entity_poly.pdbx_strand_id
1 'polypeptide(L)'
;MVKNHVTNLDETLMDDQARGSAAEVLADMTESGRSLTKAATDAKKQIATREGWTCTVLQPAELRQFAGGLLRGIDDFAMRRQVAENPEYLTLYHQLITEVSALGDKNSVDQVSSHLKKLRTLVEQLSLSQNVTATQLRRVAADILAAFEPAKGDPLLAAQYNALRAGYTTPRTLTMDEWRQLIKQFHDVLPQFKQEMRGYLFDVLAELHEQVVYYDAESLPEVVEFFQEIDMMIHTAARPSDFIGVMARFDDVEGVIATMITQDASLERIREFTHNILESLDAAMAAGIALTSAGQETLAICKNDFEQEDLDRAQYCNLVKRLQSIRLS
;
A
#
# COMPACT_ATOMS: atom_id res chain seq x y z
N MET A 1 -23.43 -31.09 42.50
CA MET A 1 -22.07 -31.00 43.08
C MET A 1 -21.42 -32.37 42.95
N VAL A 2 -20.63 -32.59 41.90
CA VAL A 2 -19.91 -33.86 41.67
C VAL A 2 -18.46 -33.55 41.29
N LYS A 3 -17.58 -34.42 41.82
CA LYS A 3 -16.12 -34.42 41.83
C LYS A 3 -15.48 -34.92 40.52
N ASN A 4 -14.23 -34.47 40.33
CA ASN A 4 -13.00 -35.17 39.89
C ASN A 4 -12.70 -35.54 38.41
N HIS A 5 -11.46 -35.16 38.06
CA HIS A 5 -10.39 -35.83 37.29
C HIS A 5 -10.19 -35.57 35.79
N VAL A 6 -9.05 -34.90 35.49
CA VAL A 6 -7.89 -35.28 34.63
C VAL A 6 -8.24 -36.13 33.38
N THR A 7 -7.88 -35.78 32.13
CA THR A 7 -6.54 -35.91 31.51
C THR A 7 -6.59 -35.40 30.05
N ASN A 8 -5.41 -35.08 29.48
CA ASN A 8 -5.05 -34.83 28.07
C ASN A 8 -5.83 -35.55 26.96
N LEU A 9 -5.69 -34.99 25.74
CA LEU A 9 -5.85 -35.50 24.36
C LEU A 9 -6.72 -34.48 23.58
N ASP A 10 -6.41 -34.01 22.38
CA ASP A 10 -5.50 -34.51 21.36
C ASP A 10 -5.08 -33.35 20.44
N GLU A 11 -3.80 -33.33 20.10
CA GLU A 11 -3.34 -32.87 18.80
C GLU A 11 -4.04 -33.73 17.74
N THR A 12 -4.84 -33.12 16.87
CA THR A 12 -4.98 -33.42 15.43
C THR A 12 -6.34 -32.94 14.96
N LEU A 13 -6.31 -31.87 14.16
CA LEU A 13 -6.89 -31.85 12.83
C LEU A 13 -6.19 -30.72 12.10
N MET A 14 -5.04 -31.08 11.52
CA MET A 14 -4.55 -30.41 10.32
C MET A 14 -5.68 -30.52 9.29
N ASP A 15 -6.22 -29.38 8.89
CA ASP A 15 -6.75 -29.26 7.55
C ASP A 15 -5.88 -28.22 6.84
N ASP A 16 -5.18 -28.75 5.85
CA ASP A 16 -4.26 -28.09 4.97
C ASP A 16 -5.01 -27.14 4.03
N GLN A 17 -4.32 -26.09 3.58
CA GLN A 17 -4.63 -25.30 2.39
C GLN A 17 -5.92 -24.46 2.42
N ALA A 18 -5.84 -23.27 3.04
CA ALA A 18 -6.28 -21.99 2.47
C ALA A 18 -6.36 -20.92 3.56
N ARG A 19 -5.57 -19.83 3.43
CA ARG A 19 -5.89 -18.41 3.72
C ARG A 19 -4.64 -17.62 4.10
N GLY A 20 -4.41 -16.53 3.36
CA GLY A 20 -3.15 -15.82 3.22
C GLY A 20 -2.76 -14.90 4.38
N SER A 21 -1.46 -14.83 4.65
CA SER A 21 -0.79 -13.84 5.49
C SER A 21 -0.05 -12.84 4.58
N ALA A 22 0.12 -11.56 4.90
CA ALA A 22 0.35 -10.87 6.19
C ALA A 22 -0.92 -10.49 6.98
N ALA A 23 -1.28 -11.25 8.02
CA ALA A 23 -2.49 -11.16 8.88
C ALA A 23 -3.68 -10.35 8.32
N GLU A 24 -4.40 -10.94 7.35
CA GLU A 24 -5.60 -10.40 6.67
C GLU A 24 -5.40 -9.01 6.03
N VAL A 25 -4.27 -8.82 5.32
CA VAL A 25 -3.77 -7.59 4.63
C VAL A 25 -3.47 -6.39 5.55
N LEU A 26 -4.20 -6.28 6.66
CA LEU A 26 -3.78 -5.96 8.03
C LEU A 26 -5.08 -5.92 8.88
N ALA A 27 -5.89 -6.99 8.81
CA ALA A 27 -7.27 -7.18 9.29
C ALA A 27 -8.35 -6.20 8.76
N ASP A 28 -8.52 -6.13 7.44
CA ASP A 28 -9.19 -5.04 6.68
C ASP A 28 -8.28 -3.82 6.51
N MET A 29 -8.41 -3.15 5.37
CA MET A 29 -8.21 -1.70 5.19
C MET A 29 -9.25 -0.91 6.02
N THR A 30 -9.45 -1.38 7.26
CA THR A 30 -10.29 -1.02 8.40
C THR A 30 -11.64 -0.37 8.09
N GLU A 31 -12.74 -1.14 8.08
CA GLU A 31 -14.16 -0.71 8.17
C GLU A 31 -14.72 0.27 7.10
N SER A 32 -13.95 0.84 6.17
CA SER A 32 -14.51 1.83 5.20
C SER A 32 -13.82 1.95 3.83
N GLY A 33 -12.73 1.23 3.56
CA GLY A 33 -11.92 1.38 2.34
C GLY A 33 -12.05 0.26 1.31
N ARG A 34 -13.21 -0.39 1.18
CA ARG A 34 -13.42 -1.33 0.06
C ARG A 34 -13.92 -0.53 -1.13
N SER A 35 -13.00 0.00 -1.92
CA SER A 35 -13.35 0.43 -3.27
C SER A 35 -13.83 -0.80 -4.05
N LEU A 36 -14.89 -0.56 -4.77
CA LEU A 36 -15.63 -1.43 -5.67
C LEU A 36 -14.75 -2.23 -6.65
N THR A 37 -13.62 -1.64 -6.99
CA THR A 37 -12.53 -2.20 -7.79
C THR A 37 -11.84 -3.38 -7.14
N LYS A 38 -11.56 -3.39 -5.83
CA LYS A 38 -10.81 -4.48 -5.19
C LYS A 38 -11.54 -5.83 -5.24
N ALA A 39 -12.87 -5.82 -5.21
CA ALA A 39 -13.68 -7.03 -5.43
C ALA A 39 -13.70 -7.48 -6.91
N ALA A 40 -13.57 -6.55 -7.85
CA ALA A 40 -13.33 -6.83 -9.27
C ALA A 40 -11.93 -7.43 -9.52
N THR A 41 -10.96 -6.94 -8.75
CA THR A 41 -9.54 -7.26 -8.83
C THR A 41 -9.24 -8.68 -8.37
N ASP A 42 -9.84 -9.14 -7.27
CA ASP A 42 -9.63 -10.52 -6.77
C ASP A 42 -10.13 -11.61 -7.74
N ALA A 43 -10.98 -11.27 -8.72
CA ALA A 43 -11.46 -12.16 -9.76
C ALA A 43 -10.51 -12.28 -10.98
N LYS A 44 -9.50 -11.41 -11.13
CA LYS A 44 -8.66 -11.31 -12.35
C LYS A 44 -7.18 -11.66 -12.15
N LYS A 45 -6.84 -12.36 -11.07
CA LYS A 45 -5.48 -12.87 -10.79
C LYS A 45 -5.01 -13.93 -11.79
N GLN A 46 -4.69 -13.52 -13.02
CA GLN A 46 -3.83 -14.28 -13.93
C GLN A 46 -2.89 -13.34 -14.71
N ILE A 47 -1.66 -13.25 -14.19
CA ILE A 47 -0.41 -13.00 -14.92
C ILE A 47 -0.24 -11.57 -15.48
N ALA A 48 0.34 -10.69 -14.66
CA ALA A 48 1.05 -9.51 -15.17
C ALA A 48 2.56 -9.70 -14.99
N THR A 49 3.26 -10.15 -16.04
CA THR A 49 4.71 -10.03 -16.14
C THR A 49 5.07 -8.58 -16.48
N ARG A 50 6.03 -8.03 -15.74
CA ARG A 50 6.56 -6.65 -15.79
C ARG A 50 7.32 -6.33 -17.10
N GLU A 51 6.80 -6.70 -18.26
CA GLU A 51 7.38 -6.36 -19.56
C GLU A 51 6.53 -5.27 -20.24
N GLY A 52 7.08 -4.06 -20.39
CA GLY A 52 6.52 -3.06 -21.31
C GLY A 52 6.25 -1.66 -20.78
N TRP A 53 6.47 -1.37 -19.48
CA TRP A 53 6.23 -0.02 -18.98
C TRP A 53 7.35 0.94 -19.39
N THR A 54 7.15 1.63 -20.52
CA THR A 54 7.99 2.76 -20.97
C THR A 54 7.14 4.02 -21.05
N CYS A 55 6.64 4.47 -19.90
CA CYS A 55 5.99 5.78 -19.82
C CYS A 55 7.04 6.89 -19.93
N THR A 56 6.95 7.68 -21.00
CA THR A 56 7.71 8.94 -21.11
C THR A 56 7.25 9.87 -19.98
N VAL A 57 8.17 10.53 -19.28
CA VAL A 57 7.79 11.51 -18.24
C VAL A 57 7.11 12.69 -18.93
N LEU A 58 5.79 12.84 -18.74
CA LEU A 58 4.99 13.88 -19.38
C LEU A 58 4.95 15.18 -18.56
N GLN A 59 5.06 15.08 -17.23
CA GLN A 59 4.94 16.20 -16.29
C GLN A 59 6.16 16.25 -15.34
N PRO A 60 7.33 16.70 -15.83
CA PRO A 60 8.55 16.65 -15.04
C PRO A 60 8.54 17.56 -13.80
N ALA A 61 7.81 18.68 -13.83
CA ALA A 61 7.83 19.64 -12.72
C ALA A 61 7.07 19.11 -11.50
N GLU A 62 5.92 18.51 -11.74
CA GLU A 62 5.04 17.89 -10.77
C GLU A 62 5.74 16.67 -10.16
N LEU A 63 6.33 15.82 -11.01
CA LEU A 63 7.07 14.65 -10.54
C LEU A 63 8.32 15.01 -9.72
N ARG A 64 9.02 16.10 -10.06
CA ARG A 64 10.11 16.66 -9.25
C ARG A 64 9.62 17.12 -7.88
N GLN A 65 8.49 17.81 -7.85
CA GLN A 65 7.89 18.28 -6.60
C GLN A 65 7.50 17.09 -5.71
N PHE A 66 6.90 16.05 -6.31
CA PHE A 66 6.51 14.83 -5.63
C PHE A 66 7.72 14.09 -5.05
N ALA A 67 8.73 13.78 -5.88
CA ALA A 67 9.96 13.12 -5.46
C ALA A 67 10.73 13.94 -4.40
N GLY A 68 10.73 15.27 -4.52
CA GLY A 68 11.27 16.18 -3.51
C GLY A 68 10.51 16.12 -2.18
N GLY A 69 9.19 15.88 -2.22
CA GLY A 69 8.37 15.57 -1.04
C GLY A 69 8.81 14.29 -0.32
N LEU A 70 8.97 13.19 -1.07
CA LEU A 70 9.47 11.92 -0.53
C LEU A 70 10.86 12.06 0.07
N LEU A 71 11.76 12.76 -0.63
CA LEU A 71 13.12 13.02 -0.18
C LEU A 71 13.15 13.81 1.15
N ARG A 72 12.34 14.86 1.27
CA ARG A 72 12.17 15.60 2.53
C ARG A 72 11.66 14.72 3.67
N GLY A 73 10.69 13.84 3.39
CA GLY A 73 10.20 12.88 4.39
C GLY A 73 11.28 11.92 4.90
N ILE A 74 12.24 11.53 4.04
CA ILE A 74 13.41 10.74 4.43
C ILE A 74 14.39 11.58 5.26
N ASP A 75 14.60 12.85 4.91
CA ASP A 75 15.45 13.78 5.67
C ASP A 75 14.91 14.06 7.07
N ASP A 76 13.62 14.36 7.20
CA ASP A 76 12.94 14.50 8.49
C ASP A 76 13.09 13.23 9.35
N PHE A 77 13.08 12.06 8.70
CA PHE A 77 13.35 10.81 9.38
C PHE A 77 14.82 10.68 9.83
N ALA A 78 15.78 11.05 8.97
CA ALA A 78 17.20 11.06 9.29
C ALA A 78 17.52 12.02 10.46
N MET A 79 16.91 13.20 10.49
CA MET A 79 17.03 14.16 11.59
C MET A 79 16.50 13.59 12.90
N ARG A 80 15.28 12.99 12.89
CA ARG A 80 14.70 12.32 14.07
C ARG A 80 15.57 11.18 14.58
N ARG A 81 16.25 10.47 13.68
CA ARG A 81 17.20 9.40 14.01
C ARG A 81 18.62 9.88 14.34
N GLN A 82 18.88 11.20 14.25
CA GLN A 82 20.18 11.83 14.50
C GLN A 82 21.30 11.30 13.59
N VAL A 83 20.98 11.01 12.33
CA VAL A 83 21.95 10.52 11.33
C VAL A 83 22.11 11.46 10.14
N ALA A 84 21.41 12.61 10.12
CA ALA A 84 21.44 13.56 9.02
C ALA A 84 22.83 14.21 8.79
N GLU A 85 23.69 14.23 9.82
CA GLU A 85 25.07 14.75 9.70
C GLU A 85 26.08 13.68 9.26
N ASN A 86 25.64 12.43 9.07
CA ASN A 86 26.54 11.35 8.67
C ASN A 86 27.07 11.59 7.24
N PRO A 87 28.40 11.47 6.98
CA PRO A 87 28.97 11.72 5.66
C PRO A 87 28.43 10.82 4.55
N GLU A 88 28.13 9.56 4.85
CA GLU A 88 27.55 8.61 3.88
C GLU A 88 26.12 9.02 3.51
N TYR A 89 25.33 9.40 4.52
CA TYR A 89 23.98 9.95 4.32
C TYR A 89 24.01 11.20 3.46
N LEU A 90 24.83 12.20 3.81
CA LEU A 90 24.94 13.47 3.08
C LEU A 90 25.37 13.27 1.63
N THR A 91 26.29 12.33 1.37
CA THR A 91 26.75 12.04 0.01
C THR A 91 25.59 11.53 -0.85
N LEU A 92 24.85 10.53 -0.35
CA LEU A 92 23.72 9.96 -1.09
C LEU A 92 22.56 10.95 -1.22
N TYR A 93 22.30 11.76 -0.18
CA TYR A 93 21.26 12.78 -0.19
C TYR A 93 21.51 13.85 -1.26
N HIS A 94 22.73 14.39 -1.35
CA HIS A 94 23.07 15.39 -2.37
C HIS A 94 23.04 14.82 -3.79
N GLN A 95 23.49 13.57 -3.98
CA GLN A 95 23.33 12.89 -5.26
C GLN A 95 21.85 12.82 -5.65
N LEU A 96 20.99 12.44 -4.71
CA LEU A 96 19.56 12.26 -4.97
C LEU A 96 18.83 13.58 -5.23
N ILE A 97 19.23 14.70 -4.59
CA ILE A 97 18.71 16.04 -4.96
C ILE A 97 18.99 16.34 -6.43
N THR A 98 20.19 16.00 -6.90
CA THR A 98 20.60 16.24 -8.30
C THR A 98 19.79 15.37 -9.25
N GLU A 99 19.63 14.09 -8.93
CA GLU A 99 18.82 13.15 -9.72
C GLU A 99 17.34 13.54 -9.76
N VAL A 100 16.76 13.92 -8.62
CA VAL A 100 15.38 14.43 -8.54
C VAL A 100 15.25 15.66 -9.44
N SER A 101 16.17 16.62 -9.35
CA SER A 101 16.14 17.83 -10.19
C SER A 101 16.25 17.55 -11.70
N ALA A 102 16.84 16.40 -12.07
CA ALA A 102 17.01 15.95 -13.44
C ALA A 102 15.87 15.02 -13.94
N LEU A 103 14.84 14.76 -13.13
CA LEU A 103 13.65 14.00 -13.57
C LEU A 103 13.07 14.63 -14.85
N GLY A 104 12.82 13.81 -15.88
CA GLY A 104 12.40 14.23 -17.22
C GLY A 104 13.27 13.67 -18.36
N ASP A 105 14.49 13.22 -18.07
CA ASP A 105 15.34 12.48 -19.02
C ASP A 105 15.02 10.96 -19.00
N LYS A 106 15.36 10.22 -20.08
CA LYS A 106 15.06 8.78 -20.22
C LYS A 106 15.55 7.97 -19.00
N ASN A 107 14.67 7.14 -18.44
CA ASN A 107 14.88 6.22 -17.29
C ASN A 107 15.09 6.87 -15.91
N SER A 108 14.64 8.11 -15.71
CA SER A 108 14.84 8.83 -14.44
C SER A 108 13.98 8.35 -13.25
N VAL A 109 12.80 7.76 -13.49
CA VAL A 109 11.88 7.33 -12.42
C VAL A 109 12.40 6.12 -11.64
N ASP A 110 12.67 5.00 -12.31
CA ASP A 110 13.17 3.77 -11.66
C ASP A 110 14.47 4.02 -10.87
N GLN A 111 15.37 4.84 -11.43
CA GLN A 111 16.61 5.21 -10.77
C GLN A 111 16.35 6.00 -9.49
N VAL A 112 15.52 7.05 -9.56
CA VAL A 112 15.14 7.86 -8.39
C VAL A 112 14.40 7.01 -7.36
N SER A 113 13.44 6.18 -7.76
CA SER A 113 12.74 5.21 -6.90
C SER A 113 13.73 4.30 -6.14
N SER A 114 14.68 3.71 -6.87
CA SER A 114 15.71 2.84 -6.30
C SER A 114 16.63 3.57 -5.32
N HIS A 115 17.05 4.80 -5.65
CA HIS A 115 17.94 5.58 -4.80
C HIS A 115 17.24 6.17 -3.56
N LEU A 116 15.96 6.55 -3.66
CA LEU A 116 15.15 6.88 -2.49
C LEU A 116 15.03 5.69 -1.53
N LYS A 117 14.79 4.47 -2.05
CA LYS A 117 14.79 3.24 -1.25
C LYS A 117 16.14 2.98 -0.57
N LYS A 118 17.26 3.17 -1.29
CA LYS A 118 18.61 3.03 -0.72
C LYS A 118 18.85 4.03 0.41
N LEU A 119 18.51 5.30 0.20
CA LEU A 119 18.66 6.35 1.22
C LEU A 119 17.84 6.04 2.48
N ARG A 120 16.58 5.60 2.31
CA ARG A 120 15.74 5.18 3.44
C ARG A 120 16.35 4.00 4.22
N THR A 121 16.90 3.03 3.51
CA THR A 121 17.57 1.86 4.13
C THR A 121 18.84 2.25 4.87
N LEU A 122 19.61 3.19 4.31
CA LEU A 122 20.82 3.71 4.95
C LEU A 122 20.51 4.41 6.28
N VAL A 123 19.45 5.22 6.37
CA VAL A 123 19.02 5.86 7.62
C VAL A 123 18.73 4.82 8.72
N GLU A 124 18.07 3.71 8.35
CA GLU A 124 17.80 2.59 9.27
C GLU A 124 19.10 1.93 9.75
N GLN A 125 20.05 1.67 8.85
CA GLN A 125 21.35 1.06 9.18
C GLN A 125 22.19 1.96 10.08
N LEU A 126 22.32 3.24 9.74
CA LEU A 126 23.10 4.22 10.51
C LEU A 126 22.54 4.42 11.92
N SER A 127 21.21 4.31 12.09
CA SER A 127 20.53 4.38 13.39
C SER A 127 21.01 3.29 14.38
N LEU A 128 21.66 2.23 13.90
CA LEU A 128 22.10 1.06 14.67
C LEU A 128 23.63 0.91 14.75
N SER A 129 24.38 1.87 14.19
CA SER A 129 25.83 1.79 14.00
C SER A 129 26.65 1.95 15.30
N GLN A 130 27.98 2.01 15.18
CA GLN A 130 28.84 2.26 16.35
C GLN A 130 28.68 3.71 16.83
N ASN A 131 28.82 3.95 18.14
CA ASN A 131 28.66 5.24 18.83
C ASN A 131 27.23 5.69 19.21
N VAL A 132 26.19 4.87 19.00
CA VAL A 132 24.86 5.13 19.61
C VAL A 132 24.84 4.78 21.10
N THR A 133 24.17 5.62 21.89
CA THR A 133 23.93 5.43 23.33
C THR A 133 22.71 4.54 23.60
N ALA A 134 22.60 3.97 24.81
CA ALA A 134 21.40 3.23 25.23
C ALA A 134 20.12 4.08 25.16
N THR A 135 20.21 5.39 25.45
CA THR A 135 19.07 6.31 25.33
C THR A 135 18.62 6.49 23.88
N GLN A 136 19.56 6.61 22.94
CA GLN A 136 19.24 6.69 21.52
C GLN A 136 18.63 5.37 21.02
N LEU A 137 19.18 4.22 21.41
CA LEU A 137 18.61 2.92 21.05
C LEU A 137 17.20 2.71 21.63
N ARG A 138 16.95 3.14 22.88
CA ARG A 138 15.60 3.12 23.46
C ARG A 138 14.61 3.99 22.68
N ARG A 139 15.04 5.15 22.16
CA ARG A 139 14.21 6.00 21.28
C ARG A 139 13.93 5.31 19.95
N VAL A 140 14.93 4.65 19.36
CA VAL A 140 14.75 3.83 18.15
C VAL A 140 13.72 2.73 18.38
N ALA A 141 13.81 2.01 19.50
CA ALA A 141 12.84 0.99 19.88
C ALA A 141 11.43 1.57 20.03
N ALA A 142 11.27 2.73 20.67
CA ALA A 142 9.99 3.40 20.81
C ALA A 142 9.38 3.77 19.45
N ASP A 143 10.18 4.33 18.52
CA ASP A 143 9.72 4.67 17.17
C ASP A 143 9.35 3.43 16.35
N ILE A 144 10.10 2.32 16.49
CA ILE A 144 9.73 1.04 15.87
C ILE A 144 8.38 0.56 16.40
N LEU A 145 8.21 0.51 17.71
CA LEU A 145 6.96 0.05 18.32
C LEU A 145 5.78 0.91 17.86
N ALA A 146 5.92 2.24 17.89
CA ALA A 146 4.87 3.13 17.43
C ALA A 146 4.56 2.97 15.92
N ALA A 147 5.60 2.86 15.07
CA ALA A 147 5.44 2.76 13.62
C ALA A 147 4.84 1.41 13.18
N PHE A 148 5.11 0.33 13.92
CA PHE A 148 4.68 -1.02 13.57
C PHE A 148 3.54 -1.55 14.46
N GLU A 149 2.98 -0.74 15.35
CA GLU A 149 1.79 -1.10 16.14
C GLU A 149 0.61 -1.58 15.26
N PRO A 150 0.32 -0.98 14.07
CA PRO A 150 -0.72 -1.49 13.19
C PRO A 150 -0.46 -2.93 12.71
N ALA A 151 0.81 -3.32 12.58
CA ALA A 151 1.25 -4.63 12.10
C ALA A 151 1.71 -5.58 13.22
N LYS A 152 1.38 -5.29 14.49
CA LYS A 152 1.81 -6.10 15.63
C LYS A 152 1.36 -7.57 15.60
N GLY A 153 0.25 -7.85 14.90
CA GLY A 153 -0.32 -9.19 14.73
C GLY A 153 0.20 -9.94 13.51
N ASP A 154 1.04 -9.31 12.69
CA ASP A 154 1.60 -9.93 11.50
C ASP A 154 2.50 -11.14 11.86
N PRO A 155 2.35 -12.31 11.20
CA PRO A 155 3.10 -13.51 11.57
C PRO A 155 4.62 -13.37 11.42
N LEU A 156 5.11 -12.52 10.51
CA LEU A 156 6.54 -12.28 10.32
C LEU A 156 7.13 -11.37 11.38
N LEU A 157 6.33 -10.43 11.90
CA LEU A 157 6.78 -9.41 12.84
C LEU A 157 6.44 -9.73 14.30
N ALA A 158 5.37 -10.47 14.56
CA ALA A 158 4.75 -10.55 15.88
C ALA A 158 5.71 -10.99 16.99
N ALA A 159 6.53 -12.02 16.74
CA ALA A 159 7.47 -12.51 17.74
C ALA A 159 8.53 -11.44 18.11
N GLN A 160 9.14 -10.82 17.10
CA GLN A 160 10.18 -9.80 17.27
C GLN A 160 9.60 -8.50 17.82
N TYR A 161 8.40 -8.11 17.38
CA TYR A 161 7.66 -6.97 17.92
C TYR A 161 7.39 -7.14 19.42
N ASN A 162 6.87 -8.31 19.81
CA ASN A 162 6.57 -8.62 21.21
C ASN A 162 7.84 -8.71 22.06
N ALA A 163 8.94 -9.26 21.52
CA ALA A 163 10.23 -9.27 22.19
C ALA A 163 10.77 -7.86 22.44
N LEU A 164 10.73 -6.99 21.43
CA LEU A 164 11.13 -5.58 21.56
C LEU A 164 10.24 -4.84 22.56
N ARG A 165 8.92 -5.07 22.52
CA ARG A 165 7.94 -4.49 23.44
C ARG A 165 8.21 -4.90 24.88
N ALA A 166 8.46 -6.18 25.12
CA ALA A 166 8.79 -6.71 26.45
C ALA A 166 10.10 -6.10 26.98
N GLY A 167 11.11 -5.94 26.12
CA GLY A 167 12.34 -5.23 26.47
C GLY A 167 12.11 -3.74 26.79
N TYR A 168 11.17 -3.09 26.10
CA TYR A 168 10.84 -1.68 26.32
C TYR A 168 10.06 -1.41 27.61
N THR A 169 9.16 -2.31 27.97
CA THR A 169 8.33 -2.22 29.19
C THR A 169 8.99 -2.85 30.42
N THR A 170 10.16 -3.48 30.28
CA THR A 170 10.85 -4.10 31.41
C THR A 170 11.22 -3.05 32.47
N PRO A 171 11.04 -3.35 33.78
CA PRO A 171 11.39 -2.42 34.86
C PRO A 171 12.89 -2.16 35.00
N ARG A 172 13.74 -3.06 34.47
CA ARG A 172 15.20 -2.90 34.52
C ARG A 172 15.70 -2.04 33.36
N THR A 173 16.84 -1.40 33.55
CA THR A 173 17.54 -0.75 32.43
C THR A 173 18.25 -1.82 31.60
N LEU A 174 17.94 -1.89 30.31
CA LEU A 174 18.69 -2.73 29.36
C LEU A 174 20.02 -2.07 29.01
N THR A 175 21.04 -2.90 28.83
CA THR A 175 22.35 -2.49 28.31
C THR A 175 22.28 -2.12 26.83
N MET A 176 23.33 -1.48 26.31
CA MET A 176 23.43 -1.15 24.88
C MET A 176 23.36 -2.39 23.98
N ASP A 177 24.02 -3.47 24.37
CA ASP A 177 24.08 -4.68 23.53
C ASP A 177 22.73 -5.42 23.53
N GLU A 178 22.01 -5.43 24.65
CA GLU A 178 20.65 -5.95 24.72
C GLU A 178 19.69 -5.16 23.82
N TRP A 179 19.78 -3.82 23.85
CA TRP A 179 19.00 -2.99 22.96
C TRP A 179 19.32 -3.25 21.49
N ARG A 180 20.61 -3.31 21.14
CA ARG A 180 21.04 -3.61 19.76
C ARG A 180 20.52 -4.96 19.31
N GLN A 181 20.57 -5.97 20.18
CA GLN A 181 20.09 -7.31 19.84
C GLN A 181 18.59 -7.31 19.54
N LEU A 182 17.76 -6.72 20.41
CA LEU A 182 16.30 -6.67 20.20
C LEU A 182 15.93 -5.90 18.93
N ILE A 183 16.56 -4.74 18.71
CA ILE A 183 16.30 -3.92 17.53
C ILE A 183 16.79 -4.63 16.27
N LYS A 184 17.97 -5.25 16.31
CA LYS A 184 18.51 -6.02 15.17
C LYS A 184 17.59 -7.18 14.80
N GLN A 185 17.14 -7.97 15.79
CA GLN A 185 16.22 -9.07 15.56
C GLN A 185 14.93 -8.60 14.86
N PHE A 186 14.39 -7.45 15.25
CA PHE A 186 13.26 -6.84 14.55
C PHE A 186 13.63 -6.39 13.13
N HIS A 187 14.78 -5.75 12.94
CA HIS A 187 15.24 -5.34 11.62
C HIS A 187 15.52 -6.52 10.67
N ASP A 188 15.94 -7.68 11.19
CA ASP A 188 16.25 -8.86 10.39
C ASP A 188 15.01 -9.45 9.69
N VAL A 189 13.80 -9.23 10.23
CA VAL A 189 12.52 -9.67 9.61
C VAL A 189 11.90 -8.65 8.66
N LEU A 190 12.32 -7.37 8.74
CA LEU A 190 11.76 -6.30 7.91
C LEU A 190 11.95 -6.49 6.40
N PRO A 191 13.07 -7.02 5.87
CA PRO A 191 13.24 -7.21 4.43
C PRO A 191 12.14 -8.07 3.82
N GLN A 192 11.78 -9.18 4.48
CA GLN A 192 10.74 -10.08 4.00
C GLN A 192 9.36 -9.40 4.07
N PHE A 193 9.00 -8.82 5.21
CA PHE A 193 7.74 -8.07 5.36
C PHE A 193 7.59 -6.98 4.28
N LYS A 194 8.64 -6.16 4.08
CA LYS A 194 8.65 -5.09 3.07
C LYS A 194 8.62 -5.65 1.63
N GLN A 195 9.09 -6.87 1.39
CA GLN A 195 9.03 -7.51 0.08
C GLN A 195 7.61 -7.99 -0.22
N GLU A 196 6.96 -8.66 0.73
CA GLU A 196 5.58 -9.15 0.58
C GLU A 196 4.61 -7.99 0.38
N MET A 197 4.71 -6.92 1.19
CA MET A 197 3.86 -5.74 1.04
C MET A 197 4.06 -5.02 -0.31
N ARG A 198 5.30 -4.91 -0.79
CA ARG A 198 5.55 -4.30 -2.12
C ARG A 198 5.06 -5.18 -3.26
N GLY A 199 5.23 -6.50 -3.15
CA GLY A 199 4.72 -7.45 -4.15
C GLY A 199 3.23 -7.26 -4.34
N TYR A 200 2.47 -7.24 -3.24
CA TYR A 200 1.04 -6.96 -3.28
C TYR A 200 0.69 -5.63 -3.96
N LEU A 201 1.38 -4.54 -3.60
CA LEU A 201 1.11 -3.22 -4.21
C LEU A 201 1.47 -3.18 -5.70
N PHE A 202 2.51 -3.90 -6.13
CA PHE A 202 2.84 -4.00 -7.55
C PHE A 202 1.84 -4.84 -8.33
N ASP A 203 1.27 -5.89 -7.73
CA ASP A 203 0.19 -6.67 -8.35
C ASP A 203 -1.04 -5.77 -8.59
N VAL A 204 -1.44 -4.99 -7.58
CA VAL A 204 -2.53 -4.00 -7.70
C VAL A 204 -2.24 -2.94 -8.76
N LEU A 205 -1.00 -2.41 -8.78
CA LEU A 205 -0.56 -1.44 -9.79
C LEU A 205 -0.67 -2.02 -11.21
N ALA A 206 -0.28 -3.28 -11.40
CA ALA A 206 -0.32 -3.94 -12.70
C ALA A 206 -1.76 -4.15 -13.19
N GLU A 207 -2.67 -4.54 -12.29
CA GLU A 207 -4.10 -4.70 -12.62
C GLU A 207 -4.75 -3.36 -13.00
N LEU A 208 -4.43 -2.28 -12.30
CA LEU A 208 -4.88 -0.94 -12.69
C LEU A 208 -4.32 -0.53 -14.06
N HIS A 209 -3.05 -0.83 -14.33
CA HIS A 209 -2.44 -0.55 -15.63
C HIS A 209 -3.17 -1.28 -16.76
N GLU A 210 -3.52 -2.55 -16.58
CA GLU A 210 -4.32 -3.29 -17.56
C GLU A 210 -5.69 -2.66 -17.81
N GLN A 211 -6.37 -2.19 -16.75
CA GLN A 211 -7.64 -1.49 -16.91
C GLN A 211 -7.48 -0.19 -17.70
N VAL A 212 -6.45 0.59 -17.39
CA VAL A 212 -6.19 1.85 -18.06
C VAL A 212 -5.91 1.63 -19.54
N VAL A 213 -5.08 0.64 -19.89
CA VAL A 213 -4.80 0.29 -21.30
C VAL A 213 -6.06 -0.20 -22.00
N TYR A 214 -6.87 -1.03 -21.33
CA TYR A 214 -8.11 -1.55 -21.91
C TYR A 214 -9.11 -0.43 -22.29
N TYR A 215 -9.10 0.66 -21.53
CA TYR A 215 -9.94 1.83 -21.77
C TYR A 215 -9.26 2.95 -22.59
N ASP A 216 -8.11 2.68 -23.21
CA ASP A 216 -7.28 3.63 -23.99
C ASP A 216 -6.88 4.89 -23.19
N ALA A 217 -6.66 4.73 -21.88
CA ALA A 217 -6.38 5.82 -20.96
C ALA A 217 -4.88 5.97 -20.60
N GLU A 218 -4.01 5.12 -21.14
CA GLU A 218 -2.62 4.95 -20.71
C GLU A 218 -1.69 6.09 -21.13
N SER A 219 -2.13 6.91 -22.09
CA SER A 219 -1.38 8.06 -22.59
C SER A 219 -1.75 9.37 -21.91
N LEU A 220 -2.73 9.36 -21.02
CA LEU A 220 -3.22 10.55 -20.35
C LEU A 220 -2.20 11.05 -19.32
N PRO A 221 -1.84 12.35 -19.33
CA PRO A 221 -0.83 12.90 -18.43
C PRO A 221 -1.06 12.58 -16.95
N GLU A 222 -2.30 12.71 -16.47
CA GLU A 222 -2.69 12.48 -15.08
C GLU A 222 -2.54 11.01 -14.68
N VAL A 223 -2.78 10.10 -15.62
CA VAL A 223 -2.65 8.66 -15.39
C VAL A 223 -1.17 8.25 -15.41
N VAL A 224 -0.40 8.78 -16.37
CA VAL A 224 1.05 8.56 -16.43
C VAL A 224 1.75 9.08 -15.18
N GLU A 225 1.42 10.31 -14.76
CA GLU A 225 1.92 10.91 -13.52
C GLU A 225 1.60 10.03 -12.32
N PHE A 226 0.33 9.60 -12.18
CA PHE A 226 -0.09 8.72 -11.09
C PHE A 226 0.74 7.44 -11.00
N PHE A 227 0.91 6.71 -12.10
CA PHE A 227 1.67 5.47 -12.08
C PHE A 227 3.14 5.71 -11.68
N GLN A 228 3.73 6.83 -12.12
CA GLN A 228 5.08 7.24 -11.75
C GLN A 228 5.19 7.60 -10.27
N GLU A 229 4.22 8.32 -9.72
CA GLU A 229 4.17 8.65 -8.29
C GLU A 229 4.02 7.40 -7.42
N ILE A 230 3.08 6.50 -7.77
CA ILE A 230 2.87 5.25 -7.03
C ILE A 230 4.12 4.37 -7.05
N ASP A 231 4.79 4.23 -8.20
CA ASP A 231 6.03 3.44 -8.25
C ASP A 231 7.07 3.96 -7.25
N MET A 232 7.26 5.30 -7.18
CA MET A 232 8.15 5.91 -6.19
C MET A 232 7.66 5.67 -4.76
N MET A 233 6.36 5.75 -4.50
CA MET A 233 5.79 5.48 -3.18
C MET A 233 6.03 4.02 -2.74
N ILE A 234 5.77 3.05 -3.61
CA ILE A 234 5.97 1.62 -3.31
C ILE A 234 7.44 1.35 -2.98
N HIS A 235 8.37 1.91 -3.76
CA HIS A 235 9.79 1.72 -3.50
C HIS A 235 10.23 2.33 -2.17
N THR A 236 9.75 3.53 -1.84
CA THR A 236 10.09 4.26 -0.61
C THR A 236 9.38 3.75 0.64
N ALA A 237 8.24 3.07 0.49
CA ALA A 237 7.48 2.54 1.61
C ALA A 237 8.32 1.58 2.47
N ALA A 238 8.34 1.85 3.77
CA ALA A 238 9.14 1.10 4.74
C ALA A 238 8.38 0.73 6.02
N ARG A 239 7.29 1.44 6.32
CA ARG A 239 6.44 1.26 7.50
C ARG A 239 5.00 0.96 7.08
N PRO A 240 4.18 0.32 7.94
CA PRO A 240 2.77 0.08 7.67
C PRO A 240 2.01 1.33 7.20
N SER A 241 2.24 2.48 7.81
CA SER A 241 1.63 3.76 7.40
C SER A 241 1.98 4.16 5.96
N ASP A 242 3.20 3.87 5.50
CA ASP A 242 3.64 4.21 4.16
C ASP A 242 2.89 3.33 3.14
N PHE A 243 2.76 2.02 3.42
CA PHE A 243 2.01 1.08 2.59
C PHE A 243 0.51 1.41 2.54
N ILE A 244 -0.08 1.80 3.67
CA ILE A 244 -1.46 2.31 3.73
C ILE A 244 -1.61 3.58 2.88
N GLY A 245 -0.63 4.48 2.93
CA GLY A 245 -0.60 5.67 2.10
C GLY A 245 -0.59 5.37 0.59
N VAL A 246 0.12 4.33 0.16
CA VAL A 246 0.06 3.87 -1.25
C VAL A 246 -1.34 3.39 -1.61
N MET A 247 -1.97 2.60 -0.75
CA MET A 247 -3.33 2.10 -0.99
C MET A 247 -4.35 3.23 -1.11
N ALA A 248 -4.29 4.22 -0.23
CA ALA A 248 -5.17 5.39 -0.32
C ALA A 248 -4.99 6.14 -1.65
N ARG A 249 -3.76 6.15 -2.19
CA ARG A 249 -3.48 6.77 -3.49
C ARG A 249 -4.08 5.96 -4.65
N PHE A 250 -4.15 4.63 -4.57
CA PHE A 250 -4.87 3.81 -5.56
C PHE A 250 -6.35 4.22 -5.66
N ASP A 251 -7.02 4.40 -4.52
CA ASP A 251 -8.44 4.81 -4.48
C ASP A 251 -8.69 6.17 -5.19
N ASP A 252 -7.75 7.12 -5.07
CA ASP A 252 -7.85 8.42 -5.74
C ASP A 252 -7.90 8.28 -7.27
N VAL A 253 -7.07 7.40 -7.84
CA VAL A 253 -6.99 7.28 -9.30
C VAL A 253 -8.15 6.53 -9.90
N GLU A 254 -8.77 5.61 -9.18
CA GLU A 254 -9.97 4.95 -9.67
C GLU A 254 -11.09 5.96 -9.95
N GLY A 255 -11.18 7.01 -9.13
CA GLY A 255 -12.05 8.16 -9.38
C GLY A 255 -11.70 8.90 -10.68
N VAL A 256 -10.40 9.11 -10.94
CA VAL A 256 -9.90 9.74 -12.16
C VAL A 256 -10.21 8.86 -13.38
N ILE A 257 -9.81 7.58 -13.38
CA ILE A 257 -10.06 6.63 -14.47
C ILE A 257 -11.56 6.54 -14.77
N ALA A 258 -12.41 6.37 -13.76
CA ALA A 258 -13.85 6.31 -13.97
C ALA A 258 -14.43 7.60 -14.58
N THR A 259 -13.94 8.76 -14.13
CA THR A 259 -14.33 10.05 -14.71
C THR A 259 -13.94 10.14 -16.18
N MET A 260 -12.73 9.68 -16.53
CA MET A 260 -12.22 9.73 -17.90
C MET A 260 -12.97 8.77 -18.82
N ILE A 261 -13.17 7.52 -18.39
CA ILE A 261 -13.96 6.54 -19.13
C ILE A 261 -15.35 7.11 -19.44
N THR A 262 -16.01 7.67 -18.44
CA THR A 262 -17.37 8.22 -18.61
C THR A 262 -17.41 9.49 -19.47
N GLN A 263 -16.35 10.30 -19.50
CA GLN A 263 -16.27 11.52 -20.31
C GLN A 263 -15.87 11.28 -21.76
N ASP A 264 -14.89 10.43 -22.02
CA ASP A 264 -14.19 10.37 -23.30
C ASP A 264 -14.40 9.06 -24.08
N ALA A 265 -14.71 7.95 -23.40
CA ALA A 265 -14.92 6.67 -24.08
C ALA A 265 -16.25 6.64 -24.89
N SER A 266 -16.40 5.67 -25.79
CA SER A 266 -17.67 5.45 -26.49
C SER A 266 -18.79 5.03 -25.50
N LEU A 267 -20.06 5.28 -25.85
CA LEU A 267 -21.19 4.86 -25.02
C LEU A 267 -21.20 3.34 -24.76
N GLU A 268 -20.79 2.55 -25.75
CA GLU A 268 -20.65 1.10 -25.64
C GLU A 268 -19.62 0.72 -24.56
N ARG A 269 -18.46 1.37 -24.54
CA ARG A 269 -17.42 1.15 -23.52
C ARG A 269 -17.84 1.61 -22.14
N ILE A 270 -18.60 2.69 -22.04
CA ILE A 270 -19.13 3.17 -20.76
C ILE A 270 -20.16 2.19 -20.21
N ARG A 271 -21.01 1.65 -21.08
CA ARG A 271 -21.98 0.62 -20.71
C ARG A 271 -21.27 -0.62 -20.19
N GLU A 272 -20.23 -1.08 -20.89
CA GLU A 272 -19.40 -2.22 -20.46
C GLU A 272 -18.69 -1.94 -19.13
N PHE A 273 -18.07 -0.77 -18.96
CA PHE A 273 -17.46 -0.38 -17.69
C PHE A 273 -18.47 -0.36 -16.54
N THR A 274 -19.65 0.22 -16.77
CA THR A 274 -20.72 0.27 -15.78
C THR A 274 -21.22 -1.13 -15.41
N HIS A 275 -21.36 -2.02 -16.41
CA HIS A 275 -21.70 -3.41 -16.19
C HIS A 275 -20.65 -4.13 -15.34
N ASN A 276 -19.37 -3.96 -15.64
CA ASN A 276 -18.27 -4.55 -14.90
C ASN A 276 -18.27 -4.11 -13.42
N ILE A 277 -18.58 -2.84 -13.13
CA ILE A 277 -18.72 -2.37 -11.74
C ILE A 277 -19.88 -3.09 -11.03
N LEU A 278 -21.03 -3.24 -11.70
CA LEU A 278 -22.19 -3.93 -11.14
C LEU A 278 -21.91 -5.42 -10.88
N GLU A 279 -21.29 -6.12 -11.83
CA GLU A 279 -20.88 -7.52 -11.66
C GLU A 279 -19.90 -7.68 -10.48
N SER A 280 -19.00 -6.70 -10.31
CA SER A 280 -18.03 -6.70 -9.20
C SER A 280 -18.70 -6.53 -7.84
N LEU A 281 -19.77 -5.72 -7.74
CA LEU A 281 -20.58 -5.65 -6.51
C LEU A 281 -21.29 -6.96 -6.23
N ASP A 282 -21.85 -7.59 -7.25
CA ASP A 282 -22.55 -8.85 -7.10
C ASP A 282 -21.60 -9.97 -6.66
N ALA A 283 -20.39 -10.01 -7.24
CA ALA A 283 -19.34 -10.92 -6.82
C ALA A 283 -18.90 -10.64 -5.37
N ALA A 284 -18.71 -9.38 -4.98
CA ALA A 284 -18.38 -8.99 -3.60
C ALA A 284 -19.43 -9.49 -2.61
N MET A 285 -20.71 -9.24 -2.91
CA MET A 285 -21.83 -9.66 -2.08
C MET A 285 -21.93 -11.19 -1.99
N ALA A 286 -21.72 -11.90 -3.10
CA ALA A 286 -21.69 -13.36 -3.12
C ALA A 286 -20.51 -13.93 -2.29
N ALA A 287 -19.39 -13.21 -2.22
CA ALA A 287 -18.25 -13.53 -1.37
C ALA A 287 -18.47 -13.19 0.12
N GLY A 288 -19.64 -12.68 0.50
CA GLY A 288 -19.99 -12.36 1.88
C GLY A 288 -19.66 -10.94 2.32
N ILE A 289 -19.29 -10.05 1.39
CA ILE A 289 -19.08 -8.64 1.68
C ILE A 289 -20.43 -7.94 1.79
N ALA A 290 -20.82 -7.56 3.01
CA ALA A 290 -22.07 -6.85 3.24
C ALA A 290 -21.96 -5.38 2.79
N LEU A 291 -23.00 -4.87 2.14
CA LEU A 291 -23.19 -3.43 1.91
C LEU A 291 -23.91 -2.81 3.12
N THR A 292 -23.68 -1.52 3.37
CA THR A 292 -24.57 -0.74 4.25
C THR A 292 -25.99 -0.72 3.69
N SER A 293 -27.02 -0.51 4.53
CA SER A 293 -28.42 -0.43 4.06
C SER A 293 -28.61 0.64 2.98
N ALA A 294 -27.98 1.82 3.14
CA ALA A 294 -27.97 2.87 2.13
C ALA A 294 -27.24 2.45 0.84
N GLY A 295 -26.17 1.65 0.96
CA GLY A 295 -25.46 1.06 -0.18
C GLY A 295 -26.32 0.05 -0.95
N GLN A 296 -27.13 -0.76 -0.27
CA GLN A 296 -28.06 -1.70 -0.90
C GLN A 296 -29.17 -0.98 -1.68
N GLU A 297 -29.76 0.06 -1.10
CA GLU A 297 -30.76 0.90 -1.77
C GLU A 297 -30.15 1.59 -3.00
N THR A 298 -28.95 2.15 -2.87
CA THR A 298 -28.23 2.80 -3.97
C THR A 298 -27.92 1.81 -5.10
N LEU A 299 -27.48 0.60 -4.77
CA LEU A 299 -27.22 -0.45 -5.75
C LEU A 299 -28.49 -0.85 -6.51
N ALA A 300 -29.62 -1.03 -5.80
CA ALA A 300 -30.89 -1.37 -6.43
C ALA A 300 -31.35 -0.28 -7.42
N ILE A 301 -31.19 0.99 -7.06
CA ILE A 301 -31.47 2.12 -7.95
C ILE A 301 -30.56 2.07 -9.18
N CYS A 302 -29.25 1.88 -8.99
CA CYS A 302 -28.31 1.85 -10.11
C CYS A 302 -28.57 0.68 -11.07
N LYS A 303 -28.97 -0.49 -10.56
CA LYS A 303 -29.36 -1.64 -11.40
C LYS A 303 -30.60 -1.32 -12.24
N ASN A 304 -31.64 -0.77 -11.62
CA ASN A 304 -32.85 -0.38 -12.34
C ASN A 304 -32.58 0.73 -13.37
N ASP A 305 -31.74 1.70 -13.04
CA ASP A 305 -31.34 2.77 -13.96
C ASP A 305 -30.53 2.20 -15.14
N PHE A 306 -29.65 1.21 -14.90
CA PHE A 306 -28.83 0.55 -15.93
C PHE A 306 -29.64 -0.31 -16.90
N GLU A 307 -30.79 -0.84 -16.46
CA GLU A 307 -31.71 -1.62 -17.30
C GLU A 307 -32.50 -0.77 -18.31
N GLN A 308 -32.49 0.57 -18.18
CA GLN A 308 -33.15 1.44 -19.14
C GLN A 308 -32.45 1.38 -20.51
N GLU A 309 -33.22 1.20 -21.57
CA GLU A 309 -32.71 1.29 -22.94
C GLU A 309 -32.34 2.75 -23.25
N ASP A 310 -31.21 2.96 -23.94
CA ASP A 310 -30.71 4.26 -24.44
C ASP A 310 -30.29 5.30 -23.39
N LEU A 311 -29.55 4.90 -22.36
CA LEU A 311 -28.87 5.87 -21.48
C LEU A 311 -27.88 6.75 -22.26
N ASP A 312 -27.98 8.06 -22.05
CA ASP A 312 -26.99 9.01 -22.53
C ASP A 312 -25.73 9.03 -21.63
N ARG A 313 -24.69 9.73 -22.10
CA ARG A 313 -23.42 9.85 -21.39
C ARG A 313 -23.59 10.45 -19.99
N ALA A 314 -24.43 11.47 -19.82
CA ALA A 314 -24.61 12.14 -18.54
C ALA A 314 -25.30 11.22 -17.53
N GLN A 315 -26.24 10.40 -18.00
CA GLN A 315 -26.88 9.37 -17.18
C GLN A 315 -25.88 8.31 -16.75
N TYR A 316 -25.05 7.80 -17.66
CA TYR A 316 -23.96 6.88 -17.29
C TYR A 316 -22.96 7.51 -16.30
N CYS A 317 -22.52 8.76 -16.52
CA CYS A 317 -21.66 9.48 -15.59
C CYS A 317 -22.25 9.53 -14.18
N ASN A 318 -23.55 9.82 -14.07
CA ASN A 318 -24.24 9.85 -12.78
C ASN A 318 -24.36 8.47 -12.15
N LEU A 319 -24.61 7.44 -12.96
CA LEU A 319 -24.73 6.06 -12.52
C LEU A 319 -23.40 5.54 -11.97
N VAL A 320 -22.29 5.74 -12.69
CA VAL A 320 -20.94 5.40 -12.21
C VAL A 320 -20.60 6.15 -10.92
N LYS A 321 -20.88 7.46 -10.82
CA LYS A 321 -20.66 8.23 -9.58
C LYS A 321 -21.45 7.69 -8.39
N ARG A 322 -22.71 7.28 -8.61
CA ARG A 322 -23.53 6.66 -7.56
C ARG A 322 -22.96 5.31 -7.14
N LEU A 323 -22.55 4.49 -8.10
CA LEU A 323 -21.90 3.21 -7.81
C LEU A 323 -20.64 3.42 -6.96
N GLN A 324 -19.76 4.35 -7.33
CA GLN A 324 -18.56 4.68 -6.57
C GLN A 324 -18.83 5.21 -5.15
N SER A 325 -20.04 5.73 -4.90
CA SER A 325 -20.43 6.20 -3.56
C SER A 325 -20.93 5.09 -2.63
N ILE A 326 -21.15 3.87 -3.14
CA ILE A 326 -21.62 2.73 -2.35
C ILE A 326 -20.56 2.37 -1.31
N ARG A 327 -20.99 2.34 -0.04
CA ARG A 327 -20.14 1.97 1.09
C ARG A 327 -20.46 0.57 1.59
N LEU A 328 -19.40 -0.20 1.83
CA LEU A 328 -19.47 -1.54 2.39
C LEU A 328 -19.65 -1.43 3.92
N SER A 329 -20.28 -2.43 4.54
CA SER A 329 -20.65 -2.45 5.96
C SER A 329 -19.56 -3.02 6.85
#